data_AF-A0A9E6EDE8-F1
#
_entry.id   AF-A0A9E6EDE8-F1
#
_cell.length_a   1.000
_cell.length_b   1.000
_cell.length_c   1.000
_cell.angle_alpha   90.00
_cell.angle_beta   90.00
_cell.angle_gamma   90.00
#
_symmetry.space_group_name_H-M   'P 1'
#
loop_
_entity.id
_entity.type
_entity.pdbx_description
1 polymer ?
#
loop_
_entity_poly.entity_id
_entity_poly.type
_entity_poly.pdbx_seq_one_letter_code
_entity_poly.pdbx_strand_id
1 'polypeptide(L)' 'MPAMPTLSSTKDLLIQFLQRLGAGEAPENIKPRLRQILLQTSPLEIAHLESELMREKHPRQDLLRLYGLQVELFEEMYAR' A
#
# COMPACT_ATOMS: atom_id res chain seq x y z
N MET A 1 -1.76 20.31 13.11
CA MET A 1 -1.99 19.45 11.92
C MET A 1 -1.31 18.12 12.20
N PRO A 2 -1.94 16.95 11.98
CA PRO A 2 -1.22 15.68 12.10
C PRO A 2 0.00 15.72 11.17
N ALA A 3 1.14 15.19 11.63
CA ALA A 3 2.34 15.10 10.81
C ALA A 3 2.03 14.28 9.55
N MET A 4 2.35 14.82 8.37
CA MET A 4 2.28 14.05 7.13
C MET A 4 3.24 12.86 7.23
N PRO A 5 2.82 11.64 6.84
CA PRO A 5 3.73 10.50 6.85
C PRO A 5 4.89 10.77 5.88
N THR A 6 6.11 10.47 6.32
CA THR A 6 7.28 10.55 5.44
C THR A 6 7.28 9.36 4.46
N LEU A 7 8.05 9.45 3.38
CA LEU A 7 8.27 8.34 2.45
C LEU A 7 8.73 7.07 3.19
N SER A 8 9.67 7.20 4.13
CA SER A 8 10.14 6.07 4.95
C SER A 8 9.01 5.47 5.77
N SER A 9 8.25 6.29 6.50
CA SER A 9 7.13 5.82 7.32
C SER A 9 6.04 5.15 6.49
N THR A 10 5.84 5.63 5.25
CA THR A 10 4.89 5.04 4.32
C THR A 10 5.35 3.66 3.85
N LYS A 11 6.64 3.53 3.50
CA LYS A 11 7.26 2.25 3.15
C LYS A 11 7.11 1.22 4.27
N ASP A 12 7.39 1.61 5.51
CA ASP A 12 7.28 0.74 6.68
C ASP A 12 5.84 0.22 6.88
N LEU A 13 4.84 1.06 6.59
CA LEU A 13 3.44 0.66 6.64
C LEU A 13 3.07 -0.30 5.51
N LEU A 14 3.58 -0.09 4.29
CA LEU A 14 3.38 -1.02 3.18
C LEU A 14 4.02 -2.39 3.46
N ILE A 15 5.23 -2.42 4.04
CA ILE A 15 5.89 -3.67 4.46
C ILE A 15 5.04 -4.41 5.52
N GLN A 16 4.46 -3.68 6.48
CA GLN A 16 3.56 -4.29 7.46
C GLN A 16 2.31 -4.88 6.81
N PHE A 17 1.74 -4.24 5.78
CA PHE A 17 0.62 -4.83 5.04
C PHE A 17 1.02 -6.08 4.27
N LEU A 18 2.20 -6.09 3.63
CA LEU A 18 2.71 -7.30 2.96
C LEU A 18 2.83 -8.46 3.94
N GLN A 19 3.37 -8.22 5.14
CA GLN A 19 3.48 -9.25 6.18
C GLN A 19 2.11 -9.76 6.65
N ARG A 20 1.15 -8.86 6.85
CA ARG A 20 -0.23 -9.20 7.25
C ARG A 20 -0.95 -10.01 6.17
N LEU A 21 -0.81 -9.62 4.91
CA LEU A 21 -1.35 -10.37 3.76
C LEU A 21 -0.69 -11.75 3.60
N GLY A 22 0.62 -11.85 3.82
CA GLY A 22 1.35 -13.11 3.82
C GLY A 22 0.95 -14.04 4.98
N ALA A 23 0.56 -13.46 6.12
CA ALA A 23 0.00 -14.19 7.26
C ALA A 23 -1.46 -14.65 7.07
N GLY A 24 -2.08 -14.32 5.92
CA GLY A 24 -3.45 -14.71 5.60
C GLY A 24 -4.52 -13.76 6.13
N GLU A 25 -4.16 -12.54 6.54
CA GLU A 25 -5.15 -11.55 6.92
C GLU A 25 -6.02 -11.15 5.72
N ALA A 26 -7.32 -11.00 5.99
CA ALA A 26 -8.29 -10.62 4.98
C ALA A 26 -8.00 -9.21 4.43
N PRO A 27 -7.96 -9.01 3.10
CA PRO A 27 -7.75 -7.71 2.46
C PRO A 27 -8.62 -6.57 2.99
N GLU A 28 -9.84 -6.89 3.40
CA GLU A 28 -10.84 -5.96 3.93
C GLU A 28 -10.37 -5.28 5.22
N ASN A 29 -9.53 -5.96 6.02
CA ASN A 29 -9.02 -5.43 7.27
C ASN A 29 -7.88 -4.41 7.08
N ILE A 30 -7.20 -4.42 5.93
CA ILE A 30 -6.13 -3.48 5.62
C ILE A 30 -6.60 -2.32 4.73
N LYS A 31 -7.65 -2.52 3.93
CA LYS A 31 -8.22 -1.51 3.01
C LYS A 31 -8.41 -0.12 3.63
N PRO A 32 -9.02 0.05 4.82
CA PRO A 32 -9.27 1.39 5.38
C PRO A 32 -7.97 2.17 5.64
N ARG A 33 -6.94 1.48 6.14
CA ARG A 33 -5.65 2.11 6.44
C ARG A 33 -4.85 2.36 5.16
N LEU A 34 -4.87 1.42 4.22
CA LEU A 34 -4.25 1.59 2.92
C LEU A 34 -4.85 2.80 2.18
N ARG A 35 -6.18 2.95 2.20
CA ARG A 35 -6.87 4.11 1.61
C ARG A 35 -6.41 5.44 2.21
N GLN A 36 -6.25 5.52 3.53
CA GLN A 36 -5.74 6.75 4.16
C GLN A 36 -4.34 7.11 3.68
N ILE A 37 -3.48 6.11 3.48
CA ILE A 37 -2.13 6.33 2.95
C ILE A 37 -2.20 6.79 1.49
N LEU A 38 -2.99 6.13 0.63
CA LEU A 38 -3.14 6.51 -0.77
C LEU A 38 -3.67 7.95 -0.96
N LEU A 39 -4.47 8.46 -0.02
CA LEU A 39 -4.94 9.85 -0.03
C LEU A 39 -3.88 10.87 0.43
N GLN A 40 -2.86 10.43 1.15
CA GLN A 40 -1.79 11.27 1.71
C GLN A 40 -0.48 11.17 0.94
N THR A 41 -0.38 10.22 0.01
CA THR A 41 0.83 9.94 -0.77
C THR A 41 0.52 10.15 -2.25
N SER A 42 1.38 10.89 -2.95
CA SER A 42 1.18 11.15 -4.37
C SER A 42 1.40 9.87 -5.22
N PRO A 43 0.81 9.79 -6.43
CA PRO A 43 1.05 8.66 -7.33
C PRO A 43 2.53 8.42 -7.66
N LEU A 44 3.34 9.48 -7.73
CA LEU A 44 4.77 9.37 -8.00
C LEU A 44 5.54 8.77 -6.81
N GLU A 45 5.19 9.17 -5.58
CA GLU A 45 5.75 8.59 -4.36
C GLU A 45 5.34 7.12 -4.21
N ILE A 46 4.09 6.77 -4.53
CA ILE A 46 3.62 5.39 -4.54
C ILE A 46 4.47 4.57 -5.52
N ALA A 47 4.61 5.00 -6.77
CA ALA A 47 5.41 4.30 -7.78
C ALA A 47 6.88 4.14 -7.36
N HIS A 48 7.45 5.15 -6.69
CA HIS A 48 8.80 5.06 -6.13
C HIS A 48 8.90 3.96 -5.06
N LEU A 49 7.98 3.95 -4.11
CA LEU A 49 7.92 2.96 -3.03
C LEU A 49 7.71 1.54 -3.57
N GLU A 50 6.81 1.35 -4.53
CA GLU A 50 6.58 0.06 -5.19
C GLU A 50 7.86 -0.45 -5.87
N SER A 51 8.60 0.44 -6.56
CA SER A 51 9.87 0.08 -7.18
C SER A 51 10.92 -0.33 -6.13
N GLU A 52 10.95 0.32 -4.97
CA GLU A 52 11.84 -0.07 -3.88
C GLU A 52 11.46 -1.45 -3.32
N LEU A 53 10.17 -1.68 -3.04
CA LEU A 53 9.67 -2.96 -2.53
C LEU A 53 9.96 -4.11 -3.52
N MET A 54 9.84 -3.89 -4.82
CA MET A 54 10.21 -4.91 -5.82
C MET A 54 11.70 -5.29 -5.76
N ARG A 55 12.60 -4.36 -5.38
CA ARG A 55 14.04 -4.63 -5.27
C ARG A 55 14.41 -5.39 -3.99
N GLU A 56 13.59 -5.31 -2.95
CA GLU A 56 13.83 -5.90 -1.63
C GLU A 56 13.49 -7.39 -1.51
N LYS A 57 13.14 -8.06 -2.62
CA LYS A 57 12.81 -9.50 -2.67
C LYS A 57 11.62 -9.91 -1.78
N HIS A 58 10.62 -9.05 -1.63
CA HIS A 58 9.34 -9.46 -1.03
C HIS A 58 8.67 -10.57 -1.88
N PRO A 59 7.87 -11.46 -1.27
CA PRO A 59 7.14 -12.49 -2.02
C PRO A 59 6.26 -11.86 -3.10
N ARG A 60 6.43 -12.28 -4.35
CA ARG A 60 5.71 -11.73 -5.50
C ARG A 60 4.19 -11.77 -5.31
N GLN A 61 3.68 -12.82 -4.67
CA GLN A 61 2.25 -12.99 -4.44
C GLN A 61 1.69 -11.92 -3.50
N ASP A 62 2.43 -11.54 -2.45
CA ASP A 62 1.99 -10.52 -1.49
C ASP A 62 2.00 -9.14 -2.13
N LEU A 63 3.03 -8.84 -2.94
CA LEU A 63 3.09 -7.62 -3.74
C LEU A 63 1.89 -7.52 -4.70
N LEU A 64 1.58 -8.59 -5.43
CA LEU A 64 0.43 -8.61 -6.35
C LEU A 64 -0.90 -8.42 -5.61
N ARG A 65 -1.06 -8.99 -4.41
CA ARG A 65 -2.25 -8.77 -3.58
C ARG A 65 -2.37 -7.31 -3.14
N LEU A 66 -1.27 -6.72 -2.66
CA LEU A 66 -1.24 -5.32 -2.24
C LEU A 66 -1.55 -4.37 -3.42
N TYR A 67 -0.95 -4.61 -4.59
CA TYR A 67 -1.20 -3.79 -5.78
C TYR A 67 -2.61 -3.97 -6.33
N GLY A 68 -3.17 -5.19 -6.27
CA GLY A 68 -4.57 -5.43 -6.61
C GLY A 68 -5.52 -4.62 -5.73
N LEU A 69 -5.27 -4.59 -4.41
CA LEU A 69 -6.04 -3.77 -3.48
C LEU A 69 -5.89 -2.27 -3.74
N GLN A 70 -4.70 -1.83 -4.11
CA GLN A 70 -4.45 -0.44 -4.48
C GLN A 70 -5.26 -0.05 -5.72
N VAL A 71 -5.28 -0.89 -6.77
CA VAL A 71 -6.08 -0.66 -7.97
C VAL A 71 -7.56 -0.58 -7.61
N GLU A 72 -8.07 -1.54 -6.84
CA GLU A 72 -9.47 -1.57 -6.41
C GLU A 72 -9.85 -0.30 -5.62
N LEU A 73 -8.99 0.14 -4.69
CA LEU A 73 -9.21 1.39 -3.96
C LEU A 73 -9.17 2.61 -4.86
N PHE A 74 -8.30 2.65 -5.87
CA PHE A 74 -8.30 3.73 -6.84
C PHE A 74 -9.59 3.75 -7.65
N GLU A 75 -10.04 2.60 -8.15
CA GLU A 75 -11.33 2.48 -8.83
C GLU A 75 -12.49 2.96 -7.94
N GLU A 76 -12.54 2.53 -6.67
CA GLU A 76 -13.53 3.00 -5.69
C GLU A 76 -13.49 4.52 -5.46
N MET A 77 -12.31 5.14 -5.49
CA MET A 77 -12.14 6.58 -5.29
C MET A 77 -12.48 7.42 -6.54
N TYR A 78 -12.24 6.87 -7.73
CA TYR A 78 -12.41 7.56 -9.01
C TYR A 78 -13.67 7.17 -9.77
N ALA A 79 -14.41 6.14 -9.34
CA ALA A 79 -15.75 5.83 -9.82
C ALA A 79 -16.73 6.96 -9.43
N ARG A 80 -16.80 7.98 -10.28
CA ARG A 80 -17.81 9.04 -10.28
C ARG A 80 -18.41 9.17 -11.67
#